data_AF-A0A2R6BYD7-F1
#
_entry.id   AF-A0A2R6BYD7-F1
#
_cell.length_a   1.000
_cell.length_b   1.000
_cell.length_c   1.000
_cell.angle_alpha   90.00
_cell.angle_beta   90.00
_cell.angle_gamma   90.00
#
_symmetry.space_group_name_H-M   'P 1'
#
loop_
_entity.id
_entity.type
_entity.pdbx_description
1 polymer ?
#
loop_
_entity_poly.entity_id
_entity_poly.type
_entity_poly.pdbx_seq_one_letter_code
_entity_poly.pdbx_strand_id
1 'polypeptide(L)' 'MRRVHPALAAIADRAAYIGGVDGVSGIAAAKRLGIRAVGTMPHSYVLIMGSPEAAWSAFDNYSLKTRRSLLRLCLLR' A
#
# COMPACT_ATOMS: atom_id res chain seq x y z
N MET A 1 -1.71 11.58 -3.80
CA MET A 1 -0.93 12.00 -4.99
C MET A 1 -1.61 11.92 -6.34
N ARG A 2 -2.70 11.15 -6.51
CA ARG A 2 -3.41 11.03 -7.80
C ARG A 2 -4.34 12.21 -8.18
N ARG A 3 -4.32 13.31 -7.42
CA ARG A 3 -5.24 14.46 -7.52
C ARG A 3 -4.51 15.79 -7.71
N VAL A 4 -3.17 15.73 -7.73
CA VAL A 4 -2.29 16.89 -7.91
C VAL A 4 -1.44 16.64 -9.16
N HIS A 5 -0.89 17.70 -9.74
CA HIS A 5 0.02 17.56 -10.85
C HIS A 5 1.20 16.63 -10.45
N PRO A 6 1.53 15.59 -11.25
CA PRO A 6 2.54 14.60 -10.87
C PRO A 6 3.90 15.19 -10.49
N ALA A 7 4.31 16.30 -11.11
CA ALA A 7 5.54 17.01 -10.77
C ALA A 7 5.55 17.55 -9.32
N LEU A 8 4.39 17.86 -8.77
CA LEU A 8 4.23 18.41 -7.41
C LEU A 8 3.87 17.33 -6.37
N ALA A 9 3.56 16.12 -6.80
CA ALA A 9 3.12 15.03 -5.91
C ALA A 9 4.12 14.78 -4.76
N ALA A 10 5.42 14.75 -5.04
CA ALA A 10 6.41 14.51 -4.00
C ALA A 10 6.48 15.62 -2.95
N ILE A 11 6.19 16.88 -3.34
CA ILE A 11 6.18 18.03 -2.44
C ILE A 11 4.93 17.98 -1.55
N ALA A 12 3.77 17.63 -2.13
CA ALA A 12 2.53 17.47 -1.39
C ALA A 12 2.60 16.33 -0.36
N ASP A 13 3.19 15.17 -0.71
CA ASP A 13 3.41 14.07 0.23
C ASP A 13 4.35 14.49 1.38
N ARG A 14 5.41 15.25 1.08
CA ARG A 14 6.31 15.79 2.12
C ARG A 14 5.58 16.76 3.06
N ALA A 15 4.77 17.65 2.52
CA ALA A 15 3.99 18.59 3.33
C ALA A 15 3.02 17.84 4.26
N ALA A 16 2.34 16.80 3.76
CA ALA A 16 1.48 15.95 4.57
C ALA A 16 2.26 15.23 5.68
N TYR A 17 3.44 14.69 5.36
CA TYR A 17 4.31 14.01 6.34
C TYR A 17 4.72 14.94 7.49
N ILE A 18 5.10 16.18 7.19
CA ILE A 18 5.40 17.20 8.20
C ILE A 18 4.15 17.59 9.00
N GLY A 19 2.97 17.56 8.36
CA GLY A 19 1.68 17.81 8.99
C GLY A 19 1.21 16.70 9.95
N GLY A 20 1.96 15.60 10.08
CA GLY A 20 1.69 14.56 11.07
C GLY A 20 1.11 13.26 10.53
N VAL A 21 1.16 13.00 9.21
CA VAL A 21 0.79 11.66 8.70
C VAL A 21 1.97 10.68 8.84
N ASP A 22 1.69 9.44 9.25
CA ASP A 22 2.71 8.44 9.56
C ASP A 22 3.44 7.85 8.33
N GLY A 23 2.89 8.03 7.13
CA GLY A 23 3.47 7.44 5.93
C GLY A 23 2.92 8.02 4.63
N VAL A 24 3.65 7.77 3.55
CA VAL A 24 3.33 8.28 2.21
C VAL A 24 3.15 7.14 1.22
N SER A 25 2.22 7.32 0.28
CA SER A 25 1.97 6.35 -0.80
C SER A 25 2.86 6.56 -2.03
N GLY A 26 3.39 7.77 -2.23
CA GLY A 26 4.20 8.11 -3.39
C GLY A 26 5.63 7.61 -3.28
N ILE A 27 6.07 6.80 -4.25
CA ILE A 27 7.45 6.26 -4.29
C ILE A 27 8.49 7.38 -4.34
N ALA A 28 8.24 8.42 -5.14
CA ALA A 28 9.14 9.56 -5.26
C ALA A 28 9.31 10.34 -3.94
N ALA A 29 8.23 10.47 -3.17
CA ALA A 29 8.26 11.12 -1.87
C ALA A 29 8.96 10.24 -0.83
N ALA A 30 8.60 8.96 -0.77
CA ALA A 30 9.21 7.98 0.12
C ALA A 30 10.73 7.92 -0.05
N LYS A 31 11.21 7.89 -1.29
CA LYS A 31 12.65 7.91 -1.61
C LYS A 31 13.36 9.17 -1.11
N ARG A 32 12.70 10.34 -1.20
CA ARG A 32 13.26 11.62 -0.75
C ARG A 32 13.23 11.78 0.78
N LEU A 33 12.24 11.19 1.43
CA LEU A 33 12.05 11.24 2.89
C LEU A 33 12.81 10.12 3.63
N GLY A 34 13.36 9.13 2.91
CA GLY A 34 14.05 7.99 3.53
C GLY A 34 13.12 7.02 4.26
N ILE A 35 11.82 7.05 3.96
CA ILE A 35 10.79 6.19 4.57
C ILE A 35 10.29 5.13 3.59
N ARG A 36 9.68 4.06 4.10
CA ARG A 36 9.03 3.04 3.26
C ARG A 36 7.69 3.56 2.74
N ALA A 37 7.45 3.46 1.44
CA ALA A 37 6.14 3.76 0.86
C ALA A 37 5.09 2.76 1.35
N VAL A 38 3.89 3.25 1.64
CA VAL A 38 2.77 2.44 2.16
C VAL A 38 1.65 2.36 1.13
N GLY A 39 1.10 1.17 0.94
CA GLY A 39 -0.02 0.92 0.06
C GLY A 39 -0.68 -0.42 0.35
N THR A 40 -1.95 -0.53 -0.01
CA THR A 40 -2.75 -1.75 0.11
C THR A 40 -3.07 -2.31 -1.27
N MET A 41 -3.69 -3.49 -1.28
CA MET A 41 -4.22 -4.10 -2.49
C MET A 41 -5.26 -3.17 -3.17
N PRO A 42 -5.17 -2.91 -4.50
CA PRO A 42 -6.15 -2.12 -5.23
C PRO A 42 -7.37 -2.97 -5.65
N HIS A 43 -8.53 -2.34 -5.82
CA HIS A 43 -9.73 -3.04 -6.33
C HIS A 43 -9.54 -3.65 -7.72
N SER A 44 -8.74 -3.01 -8.58
CA SER A 44 -8.42 -3.54 -9.91
C SER A 44 -7.76 -4.92 -9.86
N TYR A 45 -6.98 -5.19 -8.80
CA TYR A 45 -6.38 -6.50 -8.60
C TYR A 45 -7.43 -7.59 -8.33
N VAL A 46 -8.42 -7.29 -7.49
CA VAL A 46 -9.53 -8.20 -7.20
C VAL A 46 -10.35 -8.49 -8.47
N LEU A 47 -10.58 -7.47 -9.30
CA LEU A 47 -11.31 -7.63 -10.56
C LEU A 47 -10.57 -8.53 -11.57
N ILE A 48 -9.25 -8.39 -11.68
CA ILE A 48 -8.44 -9.24 -12.57
C ILE A 48 -8.42 -10.69 -12.07
N MET A 49 -8.42 -10.91 -10.75
CA MET A 49 -8.43 -12.25 -10.15
C MET A 49 -9.79 -12.94 -10.20
N GLY A 50 -10.89 -12.21 -10.40
CA GLY A 50 -12.25 -12.76 -10.56
C GLY A 50 -12.92 -13.27 -9.28
N SER A 51 -12.18 -13.48 -8.19
CA SER A 51 -12.70 -13.83 -6.85
C SER A 51 -11.97 -13.05 -5.76
N PRO A 52 -12.70 -12.44 -4.80
CA PRO A 52 -12.10 -11.80 -3.63
C PRO A 52 -11.24 -12.75 -2.79
N GLU A 53 -11.68 -14.00 -2.61
CA GLU A 53 -10.98 -15.02 -1.82
C GLU A 53 -9.63 -15.38 -2.44
N ALA A 54 -9.63 -15.59 -3.77
CA ALA A 54 -8.41 -15.86 -4.52
C ALA A 54 -7.44 -14.67 -4.46
N ALA A 55 -7.94 -13.45 -4.57
CA ALA A 55 -7.14 -12.23 -4.48
C ALA A 55 -6.50 -12.04 -3.10
N TRP A 56 -7.24 -12.21 -2.01
CA TRP A 56 -6.69 -12.06 -0.65
C TRP A 56 -5.65 -13.14 -0.33
N SER A 57 -5.92 -14.39 -0.72
CA SER A 57 -4.98 -15.50 -0.53
C SER A 57 -3.68 -15.26 -1.30
N ALA A 58 -3.78 -14.86 -2.57
CA ALA A 58 -2.61 -14.51 -3.37
C ALA A 58 -1.86 -13.30 -2.80
N PHE A 59 -2.57 -12.26 -2.35
CA PHE A 59 -1.95 -11.09 -1.74
C PHE A 59 -1.21 -11.43 -0.44
N ASP A 60 -1.76 -12.30 0.44
CA ASP A 60 -1.07 -12.73 1.66
C ASP A 60 0.18 -13.56 1.34
N ASN A 61 0.11 -14.46 0.36
CA ASN A 61 1.23 -15.32 -0.04
C ASN A 61 2.42 -14.55 -0.64
N TYR A 62 2.15 -13.50 -1.40
CA TYR A 62 3.19 -12.73 -2.13
C TYR A 62 3.51 -11.37 -1.51
N SER A 63 2.72 -10.87 -0.57
CA SER A 63 3.07 -9.64 0.15
C SER A 63 4.29 -9.87 1.05
N LEU A 64 5.28 -8.98 0.96
CA LEU A 64 6.46 -9.01 1.82
C LEU A 64 6.08 -8.63 3.26
N LYS A 65 5.50 -9.58 4.01
CA LYS A 65 5.33 -9.50 5.46
C LYS A 65 6.64 -9.88 6.14
N THR A 66 7.34 -8.89 6.68
CA THR A 66 8.18 -9.13 7.86
C THR A 66 7.24 -9.66 8.95
N ARG A 67 7.37 -10.97 9.25
CA ARG A 67 6.53 -11.81 10.15
C ARG A 67 5.24 -12.39 9.55
N ARG A 68 5.36 -13.64 9.07
CA ARG A 68 4.29 -14.64 9.02
C ARG A 68 3.73 -14.86 10.44
N SER A 69 2.51 -14.42 10.76
CA SER A 69 1.76 -15.02 11.90
C SER A 69 0.26 -14.75 12.02
N LEU A 70 -0.38 -13.81 11.30
CA LEU A 70 -1.71 -13.34 11.76
C LEU A 70 -2.97 -13.76 10.97
N LEU A 71 -2.90 -14.58 9.92
CA LEU A 71 -4.10 -14.90 9.10
C LEU A 71 -4.54 -16.37 9.04
N ARG A 72 -3.90 -17.29 9.78
CA ARG A 72 -4.44 -18.67 9.92
C ARG A 72 -5.76 -18.74 10.69
N LEU A 73 -6.22 -17.64 11.30
CA LEU A 73 -7.42 -17.64 12.13
C LEU A 73 -8.72 -17.32 11.35
N CYS A 74 -8.65 -16.65 10.20
CA CYS A 74 -9.86 -16.17 9.49
C CYS A 74 -10.29 -17.05 8.30
N LEU A 75 -9.40 -17.91 7.78
CA LEU A 75 -9.66 -18.78 6.61
C LEU A 75 -9.95 -20.24 6.98
N LEU A 76 -10.16 -20.55 8.27
CA LEU A 76 -10.53 -21.88 8.78
C LEU A 76 -12.02 -21.97 9.17
N ARG A 77 -12.87 -21.17 8.55
CA ARG A 77 -14.33 -21.34 8.58
C ARG A 77 -14.85 -21.55 7.17
#